data_AF-A0A7X7JA75-F1
#
_entry.id   AF-A0A7X7JA75-F1
#
_cell.length_a   1.000
_cell.length_b   1.000
_cell.length_c   1.000
_cell.angle_alpha   90.00
_cell.angle_beta   90.00
_cell.angle_gamma   90.00
#
_symmetry.space_group_name_H-M   'P 1'
#
loop_
_entity.id
_entity.type
_entity.pdbx_description
1 polymer ?
#
loop_
_entity_poly.entity_id
_entity_poly.type
_entity_poly.pdbx_seq_one_letter_code
_entity_poly.pdbx_strand_id
1 'polypeptide(L)'
;MKKIYIMTDAEGVAGVMNSLDWCYANGRYFDVCRELLTFEVNAAIEGFAAAGAVEFLVHDGHGGAIDPLRLDERAELMRGMPQGYPYLLDRTFDAIAWVGQHAMSRTEYAHLAHTGSMAKFEYTINGTPVGEFGQLAMCASELGVRSIFGSGDRAFCSEAGALVPGIEAVEVKRGITPGRGDECDAAQYAARNTSAIHIHPVRARKLIRAGAERAVRRAAGEPFGIIPLKPPFEMIKHYRPNGANPATTLTGSHPTSIIALLKAIPIDPPRVDKGKS
;
A
#
# COMPACT_ATOMS: atom_id res chain seq x y z
N MET A 1 21.86 6.61 -4.32
CA MET A 1 20.78 5.64 -4.04
C MET A 1 21.09 4.40 -4.83
N LYS A 2 21.25 3.26 -4.16
CA LYS A 2 21.65 1.98 -4.74
C LYS A 2 20.58 0.92 -4.54
N LYS A 3 20.00 0.83 -3.35
CA LYS A 3 19.07 -0.24 -2.94
C LYS A 3 17.68 0.28 -2.64
N ILE A 4 16.68 -0.20 -3.39
CA ILE A 4 15.28 0.20 -3.27
C ILE A 4 14.42 -0.99 -2.83
N TYR A 5 13.63 -0.78 -1.79
CA TYR A 5 12.55 -1.68 -1.40
C TYR A 5 11.29 -1.33 -2.19
N ILE A 6 10.65 -2.29 -2.85
CA ILE A 6 9.43 -2.07 -3.62
C ILE A 6 8.32 -2.89 -2.98
N MET A 7 7.39 -2.20 -2.30
CA MET A 7 6.15 -2.81 -1.84
C MET A 7 5.15 -2.84 -2.98
N THR A 8 4.54 -4.00 -3.24
CA THR A 8 3.55 -4.13 -4.31
C THR A 8 2.18 -4.51 -3.78
N ASP A 9 1.16 -4.04 -4.47
CA ASP A 9 -0.23 -4.39 -4.20
C ASP A 9 -1.04 -4.49 -5.51
N ALA A 10 -2.21 -5.11 -5.49
CA ALA A 10 -2.96 -5.43 -6.71
C ALA A 10 -4.09 -4.44 -7.02
N GLU A 11 -4.77 -3.97 -5.99
CA GLU A 11 -6.02 -3.21 -6.09
C GLU A 11 -5.84 -1.85 -6.77
N GLY A 12 -4.64 -1.28 -6.78
CA GLY A 12 -4.32 0.02 -7.38
C GLY A 12 -3.90 -0.04 -8.86
N VAL A 13 -3.66 -1.24 -9.41
CA VAL A 13 -3.12 -1.45 -10.77
C VAL A 13 -4.10 -1.01 -11.87
N ALA A 14 -3.60 -0.46 -12.97
CA ALA A 14 -4.45 -0.13 -14.13
C ALA A 14 -5.02 -1.40 -14.79
N GLY A 15 -6.34 -1.44 -14.99
CA GLY A 15 -7.05 -2.58 -15.55
C GLY A 15 -7.66 -3.54 -14.52
N VAL A 16 -7.23 -3.51 -13.26
CA VAL A 16 -7.82 -4.33 -12.18
C VAL A 16 -9.17 -3.76 -11.75
N MET A 17 -10.23 -4.57 -11.88
CA MET A 17 -11.62 -4.14 -11.70
C MET A 17 -12.20 -4.41 -10.31
N ASN A 18 -12.03 -5.60 -9.75
CA ASN A 18 -12.60 -5.92 -8.44
C ASN A 18 -11.77 -6.99 -7.72
N SER A 19 -11.81 -7.01 -6.39
CA SER A 19 -10.99 -7.94 -5.62
C SER A 19 -11.35 -9.41 -5.84
N LEU A 20 -12.64 -9.72 -5.99
CA LEU A 20 -13.14 -11.11 -6.08
C LEU A 20 -12.61 -11.84 -7.31
N ASP A 21 -12.69 -11.21 -8.48
CA ASP A 21 -12.30 -11.83 -9.75
C ASP A 21 -10.82 -11.58 -10.09
N TRP A 22 -10.22 -10.49 -9.59
CA TRP A 22 -8.89 -10.05 -10.03
C TRP A 22 -7.80 -10.11 -8.97
N CYS A 23 -8.10 -9.94 -7.69
CA CYS A 23 -7.07 -9.86 -6.65
C CYS A 23 -6.88 -11.20 -5.92
N TYR A 24 -7.90 -12.05 -5.84
CA TYR A 24 -7.78 -13.32 -5.14
C TYR A 24 -7.26 -14.45 -6.01
N ALA A 25 -6.49 -15.36 -5.41
CA ALA A 25 -5.85 -16.48 -6.12
C ALA A 25 -6.83 -17.42 -6.85
N ASN A 26 -8.08 -17.50 -6.39
CA ASN A 26 -9.16 -18.27 -7.03
C ASN A 26 -10.03 -17.43 -7.99
N GLY A 27 -9.70 -16.14 -8.17
CA GLY A 27 -10.39 -15.22 -9.05
C GLY A 27 -10.15 -15.56 -10.51
N ARG A 28 -11.19 -15.40 -11.34
CA ARG A 28 -11.17 -15.75 -12.77
C ARG A 28 -10.07 -15.04 -13.57
N TYR A 29 -9.68 -13.84 -13.15
CA TYR A 29 -8.74 -12.96 -13.85
C TYR A 29 -7.48 -12.69 -13.03
N PHE A 30 -7.20 -13.49 -12.00
CA PHE A 30 -6.04 -13.29 -11.14
C PHE A 30 -4.72 -13.33 -11.92
N ASP A 31 -4.55 -14.26 -12.87
CA ASP A 31 -3.32 -14.30 -13.68
C ASP A 31 -3.15 -13.06 -14.58
N VAL A 32 -4.26 -12.46 -15.03
CA VAL A 32 -4.22 -11.19 -15.77
C VAL A 32 -3.80 -10.06 -14.84
N CYS A 33 -4.32 -10.02 -13.60
CA CYS A 33 -3.87 -9.07 -12.59
C CYS A 33 -2.38 -9.21 -12.30
N ARG A 34 -1.88 -10.44 -12.15
CA ARG A 34 -0.46 -10.74 -11.91
C ARG A 34 0.42 -10.20 -13.02
N GLU A 35 0.02 -10.42 -14.27
CA GLU A 35 0.74 -9.90 -15.43
C GLU A 35 0.73 -8.36 -15.47
N LEU A 36 -0.43 -7.74 -15.20
CA LEU A 36 -0.54 -6.28 -15.16
C LEU A 36 0.35 -5.65 -14.07
N LEU A 37 0.27 -6.17 -12.83
CA LEU A 37 1.08 -5.69 -11.71
C LEU A 37 2.58 -5.87 -12.01
N THR A 38 2.98 -7.06 -12.45
CA THR A 38 4.38 -7.37 -12.73
C THR A 38 4.96 -6.43 -13.78
N PHE A 39 4.20 -6.09 -14.83
CA PHE A 39 4.68 -5.13 -15.81
C PHE A 39 4.67 -3.67 -15.35
N GLU A 40 3.81 -3.27 -14.40
CA GLU A 40 3.92 -1.98 -13.73
C GLU A 40 5.17 -1.91 -12.83
N VAL A 41 5.47 -2.99 -12.10
CA VAL A 41 6.69 -3.12 -11.28
C VAL A 41 7.94 -3.06 -12.14
N ASN A 42 7.99 -3.79 -13.26
CA ASN A 42 9.12 -3.75 -14.20
C ASN A 42 9.34 -2.35 -14.76
N ALA A 43 8.26 -1.61 -15.07
CA ALA A 43 8.36 -0.22 -15.53
C ALA A 43 8.97 0.69 -14.45
N ALA A 44 8.60 0.49 -13.18
CA ALA A 44 9.21 1.22 -12.06
C ALA A 44 10.72 0.89 -11.93
N ILE A 45 11.08 -0.40 -11.95
CA ILE A 45 12.48 -0.86 -11.91
C ILE A 45 13.30 -0.28 -13.07
N GLU A 46 12.76 -0.28 -14.29
CA GLU A 46 13.39 0.35 -15.45
C GLU A 46 13.65 1.85 -15.21
N GLY A 47 12.67 2.59 -14.70
CA GLY A 47 12.80 4.00 -14.38
C GLY A 47 13.85 4.27 -13.30
N PHE A 48 13.80 3.52 -12.19
CA PHE A 48 14.76 3.65 -11.10
C PHE A 48 16.19 3.39 -11.56
N ALA A 49 16.41 2.34 -12.37
CA ALA A 49 17.72 1.99 -12.86
C ALA A 49 18.26 2.98 -13.90
N ALA A 50 17.38 3.54 -14.74
CA ALA A 50 17.76 4.62 -15.67
C ALA A 50 18.30 5.86 -14.93
N ALA A 51 17.95 6.03 -13.64
CA ALA A 51 18.45 7.06 -12.76
C ALA A 51 19.58 6.59 -11.80
N GLY A 52 20.09 5.36 -11.97
CA GLY A 52 21.29 4.85 -11.29
C GLY A 52 21.06 3.95 -10.07
N ALA A 53 19.81 3.56 -9.76
CA ALA A 53 19.57 2.48 -8.78
C ALA A 53 19.97 1.12 -9.37
N VAL A 54 20.46 0.20 -8.53
CA VAL A 54 21.07 -1.07 -9.02
C VAL A 54 20.58 -2.32 -8.29
N GLU A 55 20.03 -2.19 -7.09
CA GLU A 55 19.51 -3.30 -6.28
C GLU A 55 18.03 -3.06 -5.95
N PHE A 56 17.20 -4.09 -6.19
CA PHE A 56 15.76 -4.01 -6.01
C PHE A 56 15.28 -5.23 -5.22
N LEU A 57 14.66 -4.99 -4.07
CA LEU A 57 13.89 -6.03 -3.38
C LEU A 57 12.40 -5.76 -3.62
N VAL A 58 11.75 -6.62 -4.37
CA VAL A 58 10.30 -6.59 -4.58
C VAL A 58 9.64 -7.45 -3.52
N HIS A 59 8.81 -6.82 -2.68
CA HIS A 59 7.94 -7.51 -1.74
C HIS A 59 6.55 -7.61 -2.32
N ASP A 60 6.11 -8.84 -2.60
CA ASP A 60 4.73 -9.16 -2.97
C ASP A 60 3.79 -9.00 -1.76
N GLY A 61 3.41 -7.75 -1.48
CA GLY A 61 2.58 -7.39 -0.32
C GLY A 61 1.14 -7.87 -0.41
N HIS A 62 0.63 -8.09 -1.62
CA HIS A 62 -0.72 -8.60 -1.85
C HIS A 62 -0.85 -10.10 -1.48
N GLY A 63 0.21 -10.88 -1.66
CA GLY A 63 0.24 -12.30 -1.31
C GLY A 63 0.14 -13.24 -2.51
N GLY A 64 0.93 -12.99 -3.56
CA GLY A 64 1.07 -13.85 -4.74
C GLY A 64 0.74 -13.15 -6.06
N ALA A 65 0.63 -11.82 -6.04
CA ALA A 65 0.26 -11.02 -7.20
C ALA A 65 1.44 -10.76 -8.16
N ILE A 66 2.66 -11.19 -7.85
CA ILE A 66 3.80 -11.10 -8.77
C ILE A 66 3.99 -12.41 -9.55
N ASP A 67 4.23 -12.28 -10.86
CA ASP A 67 4.68 -13.37 -11.71
C ASP A 67 6.21 -13.42 -11.75
N PRO A 68 6.85 -14.39 -11.08
CA PRO A 68 8.31 -14.47 -11.03
C PRO A 68 8.95 -14.74 -12.40
N LEU A 69 8.23 -15.31 -13.37
CA LEU A 69 8.78 -15.58 -14.71
C LEU A 69 8.83 -14.33 -15.59
N ARG A 70 8.04 -13.31 -15.24
CA ARG A 70 7.95 -12.04 -15.97
C ARG A 70 8.61 -10.90 -15.22
N LEU A 71 8.98 -11.08 -13.95
CA LEU A 71 9.64 -10.05 -13.16
C LEU A 71 11.02 -9.74 -13.75
N ASP A 72 11.38 -8.46 -13.69
CA ASP A 72 12.67 -7.97 -14.13
C ASP A 72 13.84 -8.70 -13.43
N GLU A 73 14.81 -9.16 -14.21
CA GLU A 73 15.93 -9.98 -13.71
C GLU A 73 16.84 -9.26 -12.70
N ARG A 74 16.76 -7.92 -12.61
CA ARG A 74 17.50 -7.13 -11.62
C ARG A 74 16.90 -7.22 -10.22
N ALA A 75 15.69 -7.74 -10.08
CA ALA A 75 14.99 -7.79 -8.80
C ALA A 75 15.17 -9.12 -8.07
N GLU A 76 15.39 -9.03 -6.77
CA GLU A 76 15.10 -10.11 -5.84
C GLU A 76 13.61 -10.05 -5.48
N LEU A 77 12.95 -11.21 -5.42
CA LEU A 77 11.53 -11.31 -5.08
C LEU A 77 11.34 -11.95 -3.70
N MET A 78 10.83 -11.17 -2.75
CA MET A 78 10.34 -11.69 -1.48
C MET A 78 8.89 -12.15 -1.65
N ARG A 79 8.70 -13.47 -1.57
CA ARG A 79 7.39 -14.13 -1.65
C ARG A 79 6.92 -14.57 -0.28
N GLY A 80 5.62 -14.39 -0.03
CA GLY A 80 5.02 -14.64 1.27
C GLY A 80 5.29 -13.50 2.26
N MET A 81 4.61 -13.53 3.39
CA MET A 81 4.68 -12.46 4.39
C MET A 81 5.69 -12.79 5.49
N PRO A 82 6.78 -12.02 5.64
CA PRO A 82 7.66 -12.13 6.81
C PRO A 82 6.91 -11.71 8.09
N GLN A 83 7.43 -12.13 9.25
CA GLN A 83 6.74 -11.92 10.52
C GLN A 83 6.73 -10.45 10.96
N GLY A 84 5.60 -9.78 10.69
CA GLY A 84 5.27 -8.46 11.20
C GLY A 84 6.03 -7.30 10.56
N TYR A 85 5.64 -6.08 10.96
CA TYR A 85 6.32 -4.86 10.52
C TYR A 85 7.78 -4.83 10.96
N PRO A 86 8.70 -4.25 10.17
CA PRO A 86 8.46 -3.55 8.91
C PRO A 86 8.72 -4.45 7.68
N TYR A 87 8.41 -5.75 7.77
CA TYR A 87 8.55 -6.70 6.66
C TYR A 87 9.96 -6.78 6.04
N LEU A 88 10.98 -6.99 6.88
CA LEU A 88 12.40 -7.01 6.51
C LEU A 88 12.95 -5.70 5.91
N LEU A 89 12.17 -4.62 5.90
CA LEU A 89 12.74 -3.29 5.67
C LEU A 89 13.71 -2.94 6.81
N ASP A 90 14.89 -2.47 6.46
CA ASP A 90 15.92 -2.07 7.42
C ASP A 90 16.68 -0.84 6.93
N ARG A 91 17.68 -0.41 7.72
CA ARG A 91 18.50 0.78 7.42
C ARG A 91 19.49 0.58 6.26
N THR A 92 19.57 -0.61 5.66
CA THR A 92 20.43 -0.88 4.49
C THR A 92 19.80 -0.40 3.19
N PHE A 93 18.49 -0.15 3.18
CA PHE A 93 17.78 0.41 2.04
C PHE A 93 17.96 1.93 2.00
N ASP A 94 18.22 2.47 0.81
CA ASP A 94 18.27 3.92 0.62
C ASP A 94 16.87 4.52 0.53
N ALA A 95 15.91 3.76 -0.04
CA ALA A 95 14.56 4.20 -0.28
C ALA A 95 13.55 3.05 -0.35
N ILE A 96 12.28 3.42 -0.23
CA ILE A 96 11.12 2.57 -0.45
C ILE A 96 10.17 3.19 -1.47
N ALA A 97 9.54 2.32 -2.26
CA ALA A 97 8.58 2.65 -3.29
C ALA A 97 7.34 1.74 -3.24
N TRP A 98 6.22 2.21 -3.77
CA TRP A 98 4.96 1.45 -3.89
C TRP A 98 4.47 1.34 -5.33
N VAL A 99 4.04 0.16 -5.74
CA VAL A 99 3.44 -0.08 -7.06
C VAL A 99 2.12 -0.83 -6.91
N GLY A 100 1.08 -0.31 -7.56
CA GLY A 100 -0.27 -0.89 -7.52
C GLY A 100 -1.02 -0.66 -6.21
N GLN A 101 -0.65 0.37 -5.44
CA GLN A 101 -1.21 0.66 -4.12
C GLN A 101 -2.62 1.29 -4.22
N HIS A 102 -3.53 0.84 -3.35
CA HIS A 102 -4.83 1.49 -3.15
C HIS A 102 -4.83 2.45 -1.96
N ALA A 103 -5.85 3.31 -1.87
CA ALA A 103 -6.02 4.25 -0.76
C ALA A 103 -6.56 3.55 0.49
N MET A 104 -6.32 4.14 1.65
CA MET A 104 -6.84 3.67 2.93
C MET A 104 -8.38 3.62 2.97
N SER A 105 -8.92 2.84 3.90
CA SER A 105 -10.35 2.80 4.20
C SER A 105 -10.92 4.20 4.43
N ARG A 106 -12.18 4.40 4.02
CA ARG A 106 -12.94 5.66 4.11
C ARG A 106 -12.39 6.84 3.29
N THR A 107 -11.56 6.57 2.28
CA THR A 107 -11.12 7.58 1.32
C THR A 107 -12.17 7.78 0.24
N GLU A 108 -12.62 9.02 0.04
CA GLU A 108 -13.58 9.34 -1.02
C GLU A 108 -12.96 9.21 -2.41
N TYR A 109 -13.78 8.83 -3.40
CA TYR A 109 -13.35 8.64 -4.78
C TYR A 109 -12.22 7.62 -4.97
N ALA A 110 -12.03 6.72 -4.00
CA ALA A 110 -11.06 5.64 -4.08
C ALA A 110 -11.68 4.35 -4.61
N HIS A 111 -10.95 3.64 -5.46
CA HIS A 111 -11.28 2.31 -5.94
C HIS A 111 -10.71 1.25 -5.01
N LEU A 112 -11.54 0.29 -4.60
CA LEU A 112 -11.20 -0.83 -3.71
C LEU A 112 -10.53 -0.39 -2.39
N ALA A 113 -10.84 0.83 -1.93
CA ALA A 113 -10.28 1.35 -0.69
C ALA A 113 -10.59 0.46 0.51
N HIS A 114 -9.56 0.15 1.27
CA HIS A 114 -9.62 -0.56 2.54
C HIS A 114 -8.31 -0.36 3.31
N THR A 115 -8.20 -0.93 4.49
CA THR A 115 -6.93 -0.97 5.24
C THR A 115 -6.77 -2.39 5.76
N GLY A 116 -6.10 -3.29 5.06
CA GLY A 116 -5.84 -4.69 5.38
C GLY A 116 -7.05 -5.63 5.25
N SER A 117 -8.26 -5.13 5.52
CA SER A 117 -9.51 -5.82 5.20
C SER A 117 -10.68 -4.84 5.21
N MET A 118 -11.81 -5.24 4.61
CA MET A 118 -13.02 -4.43 4.56
C MET A 118 -13.65 -4.17 5.94
N ALA A 119 -13.29 -4.97 6.96
CA ALA A 119 -13.79 -4.80 8.32
C ALA A 119 -13.08 -3.67 9.09
N LYS A 120 -11.95 -3.18 8.60
CA LYS A 120 -11.15 -2.14 9.25
C LYS A 120 -11.70 -0.77 8.83
N PHE A 121 -12.24 -0.05 9.80
CA PHE A 121 -12.99 1.19 9.56
C PHE A 121 -12.06 2.39 9.42
N GLU A 122 -11.24 2.66 10.44
CA GLU A 122 -10.27 3.75 10.42
C GLU A 122 -9.15 3.48 11.40
N TYR A 123 -7.91 3.60 10.92
CA TYR A 123 -6.72 3.53 11.75
C TYR A 123 -6.10 4.91 11.83
N THR A 124 -5.66 5.32 13.02
CA THR A 124 -4.91 6.56 13.21
C THR A 124 -3.62 6.31 13.98
N ILE A 125 -2.58 7.07 13.68
CA ILE A 125 -1.37 7.18 14.51
C ILE A 125 -1.20 8.66 14.87
N ASN A 126 -1.20 8.99 16.16
CA ASN A 126 -1.20 10.37 16.66
C ASN A 126 -2.28 11.25 15.99
N GLY A 127 -3.48 10.69 15.83
CA GLY A 127 -4.61 11.36 15.18
C GLY A 127 -4.51 11.48 13.65
N THR A 128 -3.40 11.08 13.03
CA THR A 128 -3.26 11.06 11.56
C THR A 128 -3.84 9.77 11.01
N PRO A 129 -4.85 9.81 10.12
CA PRO A 129 -5.38 8.60 9.47
C PRO A 129 -4.31 7.90 8.63
N VAL A 130 -4.26 6.57 8.71
CA VAL A 130 -3.28 5.75 7.99
C VAL A 130 -3.89 4.49 7.38
N GLY A 131 -3.52 4.20 6.13
CA GLY A 131 -3.71 2.92 5.47
C GLY A 131 -2.54 1.96 5.67
N GLU A 132 -2.46 0.96 4.80
CA GLU A 132 -1.32 0.05 4.70
C GLU A 132 -0.04 0.79 4.29
N PHE A 133 -0.15 1.64 3.25
CA PHE A 133 0.90 2.56 2.83
C PHE A 133 1.43 3.38 4.02
N GLY A 134 0.54 4.06 4.75
CA GLY A 134 0.94 4.95 5.83
C GLY A 134 1.66 4.25 6.97
N GLN A 135 1.19 3.06 7.37
CA GLN A 135 1.85 2.27 8.42
C GLN A 135 3.29 1.91 8.04
N LEU A 136 3.51 1.42 6.82
CA LEU A 136 4.86 1.05 6.36
C LEU A 136 5.75 2.27 6.07
N ALA A 137 5.20 3.35 5.51
CA ALA A 137 5.94 4.59 5.24
C ALA A 137 6.43 5.26 6.55
N MET A 138 5.64 5.16 7.62
CA MET A 138 6.06 5.61 8.95
C MET A 138 7.17 4.71 9.53
N CYS A 139 7.10 3.38 9.36
CA CYS A 139 8.23 2.50 9.70
C CYS A 139 9.50 2.86 8.92
N ALA A 140 9.38 3.11 7.61
CA ALA A 140 10.51 3.53 6.77
C ALA A 140 11.14 4.82 7.31
N SER A 141 10.31 5.80 7.69
CA SER A 141 10.77 7.07 8.27
C SER A 141 11.50 6.89 9.60
N GLU A 142 11.04 5.99 10.49
CA GLU A 142 11.75 5.62 11.72
C GLU A 142 13.14 5.00 11.46
N LEU A 143 13.26 4.25 10.37
CA LEU A 143 14.52 3.66 9.91
C LEU A 143 15.41 4.65 9.14
N GLY A 144 14.92 5.87 8.85
CA GLY A 144 15.61 6.84 8.00
C GLY A 144 15.59 6.48 6.51
N VAL A 145 14.76 5.52 6.12
CA VAL A 145 14.57 5.10 4.72
C VAL A 145 13.52 5.99 4.08
N ARG A 146 13.86 6.56 2.92
CA ARG A 146 13.03 7.57 2.27
C ARG A 146 11.93 6.93 1.41
N SER A 147 10.70 7.34 1.63
CA SER A 147 9.56 7.03 0.77
C SER A 147 9.58 7.96 -0.45
N ILE A 148 10.01 7.46 -1.61
CA ILE A 148 10.30 8.32 -2.77
C ILE A 148 9.27 8.25 -3.89
N PHE A 149 8.56 7.13 -4.02
CA PHE A 149 7.70 6.87 -5.16
C PHE A 149 6.47 6.05 -4.77
N GLY A 150 5.32 6.37 -5.34
CA GLY A 150 4.11 5.54 -5.28
C GLY A 150 3.35 5.56 -6.60
N SER A 151 2.70 4.45 -6.97
CA SER A 151 1.76 4.43 -8.09
C SER A 151 0.51 3.61 -7.77
N GLY A 152 -0.64 4.06 -8.29
CA GLY A 152 -1.93 3.42 -8.02
C GLY A 152 -3.12 4.31 -8.33
N ASP A 153 -4.15 4.27 -7.47
CA ASP A 153 -5.31 5.16 -7.58
C ASP A 153 -4.92 6.63 -7.30
N ARG A 154 -5.55 7.58 -7.98
CA ARG A 154 -5.53 9.01 -7.67
C ARG A 154 -5.78 9.33 -6.19
N ALA A 155 -6.72 8.63 -5.55
CA ALA A 155 -6.99 8.78 -4.14
C ALA A 155 -5.78 8.37 -3.28
N PHE A 156 -5.10 7.28 -3.66
CA PHE A 156 -3.84 6.87 -3.03
C PHE A 156 -2.73 7.90 -3.26
N CYS A 157 -2.59 8.42 -4.49
CA CYS A 157 -1.58 9.45 -4.76
C CYS A 157 -1.79 10.71 -3.92
N SER A 158 -3.06 11.07 -3.65
CA SER A 158 -3.42 12.17 -2.77
C SER A 158 -3.09 11.88 -1.31
N GLU A 159 -3.41 10.68 -0.81
CA GLU A 159 -3.00 10.19 0.52
C GLU A 159 -1.48 10.23 0.68
N ALA A 160 -0.74 9.70 -0.30
CA ALA A 160 0.71 9.64 -0.30
C ALA A 160 1.34 11.04 -0.23
N GLY A 161 0.89 11.97 -1.07
CA GLY A 161 1.38 13.35 -1.08
C GLY A 161 1.06 14.12 0.20
N ALA A 162 -0.07 13.83 0.85
CA ALA A 162 -0.45 14.45 2.12
C ALA A 162 0.40 13.93 3.30
N LEU A 163 0.72 12.64 3.29
CA LEU A 163 1.46 12.00 4.39
C LEU A 163 2.98 12.15 4.27
N VAL A 164 3.52 11.99 3.06
CA VAL A 164 4.97 11.96 2.81
C VAL A 164 5.40 13.21 2.05
N PRO A 165 6.11 14.16 2.68
CA PRO A 165 6.55 15.37 2.01
C PRO A 165 7.39 15.08 0.78
N GLY A 166 6.94 15.59 -0.38
CA GLY A 166 7.68 15.59 -1.64
C GLY A 166 7.70 14.26 -2.41
N ILE A 167 7.00 13.22 -1.96
CA ILE A 167 6.91 11.93 -2.65
C ILE A 167 6.44 12.10 -4.10
N GLU A 168 7.05 11.38 -5.03
CA GLU A 168 6.55 11.29 -6.40
C GLU A 168 5.39 10.29 -6.46
N ALA A 169 4.22 10.70 -6.95
CA ALA A 169 3.06 9.84 -7.07
C ALA A 169 2.53 9.78 -8.51
N VAL A 170 2.22 8.58 -9.01
CA VAL A 170 1.70 8.35 -10.37
C VAL A 170 0.31 7.75 -10.32
N GLU A 171 -0.68 8.53 -10.75
CA GLU A 171 -2.07 8.12 -10.86
C GLU A 171 -2.27 7.27 -12.13
N VAL A 172 -2.76 6.04 -11.99
CA VAL A 172 -3.07 5.15 -13.12
C VAL A 172 -4.55 4.84 -13.25
N LYS A 173 -5.34 5.16 -12.23
CA LYS A 173 -6.80 5.13 -12.26
C LYS A 173 -7.37 6.08 -11.23
N ARG A 174 -8.69 6.29 -11.27
CA ARG A 174 -9.43 7.01 -10.23
C ARG A 174 -10.76 6.32 -9.95
N GLY A 175 -11.09 6.12 -8.68
CA GLY A 175 -12.45 5.77 -8.28
C GLY A 175 -13.43 6.89 -8.63
N ILE A 176 -14.72 6.54 -8.70
CA ILE A 176 -15.79 7.49 -9.06
C ILE A 176 -16.89 7.59 -8.00
N THR A 177 -16.86 6.75 -6.97
CA THR A 177 -17.88 6.72 -5.92
C THR A 177 -17.61 7.81 -4.88
N PRO A 178 -18.52 8.79 -4.69
CA PRO A 178 -18.39 9.79 -3.62
C PRO A 178 -18.75 9.20 -2.24
N GLY A 179 -18.36 9.91 -1.18
CA GLY A 179 -18.65 9.54 0.19
C GLY A 179 -17.73 8.45 0.74
N ARG A 180 -17.60 8.45 2.07
CA ARG A 180 -16.62 7.63 2.81
C ARG A 180 -17.09 6.21 3.09
N GLY A 181 -18.39 5.92 2.96
CA GLY A 181 -18.97 4.63 3.29
C GLY A 181 -18.96 4.34 4.79
N ASP A 182 -19.20 5.36 5.61
CA ASP A 182 -19.21 5.29 7.07
C ASP A 182 -20.43 4.51 7.58
N GLU A 183 -21.51 4.55 6.79
CA GLU A 183 -22.78 3.86 7.03
C GLU A 183 -22.73 2.36 6.74
N CYS A 184 -21.69 1.88 6.05
CA CYS A 184 -21.61 0.50 5.58
C CYS A 184 -21.09 -0.46 6.66
N ASP A 185 -21.65 -1.66 6.74
CA ASP A 185 -20.94 -2.81 7.31
C ASP A 185 -19.80 -3.29 6.37
N ALA A 186 -19.05 -4.31 6.78
CA ALA A 186 -17.93 -4.83 5.98
C ALA A 186 -18.34 -5.35 4.58
N ALA A 187 -19.50 -6.00 4.46
CA ALA A 187 -19.95 -6.57 3.19
C ALA A 187 -20.46 -5.48 2.24
N GLN A 188 -21.22 -4.53 2.77
CA GLN A 188 -21.67 -3.35 2.03
C GLN A 188 -20.49 -2.50 1.56
N TYR A 189 -19.47 -2.32 2.41
CA TYR A 189 -18.28 -1.55 2.06
C TYR A 189 -17.49 -2.22 0.92
N ALA A 190 -17.35 -3.56 0.96
CA ALA A 190 -16.70 -4.33 -0.09
C ALA A 190 -17.38 -4.14 -1.47
N ALA A 191 -18.70 -3.98 -1.50
CA ALA A 191 -19.46 -3.79 -2.75
C ALA A 191 -19.48 -2.32 -3.24
N ARG A 192 -19.14 -1.35 -2.37
CA ARG A 192 -19.33 0.09 -2.65
C ARG A 192 -18.33 0.67 -3.65
N ASN A 193 -17.04 0.40 -3.44
CA ASN A 193 -15.95 1.15 -4.06
C ASN A 193 -15.39 0.44 -5.31
N THR A 194 -16.25 -0.16 -6.12
CA THR A 194 -15.88 -1.09 -7.21
C THR A 194 -15.81 -0.46 -8.60
N SER A 195 -16.12 0.83 -8.72
CA SER A 195 -16.14 1.54 -10.01
C SER A 195 -15.00 2.54 -10.13
N ALA A 196 -14.28 2.50 -11.26
CA ALA A 196 -13.16 3.36 -11.54
C ALA A 196 -12.99 3.66 -13.04
N ILE A 197 -12.30 4.76 -13.34
CA ILE A 197 -11.83 5.10 -14.68
C ILE A 197 -10.33 4.86 -14.73
N HIS A 198 -9.91 3.94 -15.61
CA HIS A 198 -8.52 3.52 -15.77
C HIS A 198 -7.91 4.17 -17.01
N ILE A 199 -6.61 4.45 -16.97
CA ILE A 199 -5.85 4.68 -18.20
C ILE A 199 -5.42 3.33 -18.81
N HIS A 200 -5.07 3.35 -20.09
CA HIS A 200 -4.58 2.15 -20.77
C HIS A 200 -3.31 1.60 -20.07
N PRO A 201 -3.16 0.28 -19.81
CA PRO A 201 -2.03 -0.28 -19.08
C PRO A 201 -0.65 0.07 -19.67
N VAL A 202 -0.52 0.18 -21.00
CA VAL A 202 0.72 0.64 -21.65
C VAL A 202 1.04 2.10 -21.31
N ARG A 203 0.01 2.96 -21.17
CA ARG A 203 0.19 4.35 -20.74
C ARG A 203 0.58 4.42 -19.26
N ALA A 204 -0.06 3.61 -18.41
CA ALA A 204 0.31 3.49 -16.99
C ALA A 204 1.79 3.18 -16.82
N ARG A 205 2.28 2.14 -17.50
CA ARG A 205 3.71 1.77 -17.50
C ARG A 205 4.65 2.89 -17.92
N LYS A 206 4.32 3.63 -19.00
CA LYS A 206 5.12 4.79 -19.44
C LYS A 206 5.20 5.88 -18.37
N LEU A 207 4.09 6.16 -17.70
CA LEU A 207 4.05 7.16 -16.63
C LEU A 207 4.79 6.69 -15.38
N ILE A 208 4.63 5.42 -14.99
CA ILE A 208 5.32 4.81 -13.86
C ILE A 208 6.83 4.85 -14.09
N ARG A 209 7.33 4.40 -15.25
CA ARG A 209 8.75 4.48 -15.61
C ARG A 209 9.28 5.90 -15.48
N ALA A 210 8.59 6.87 -16.06
CA ALA A 210 9.02 8.27 -16.02
C ALA A 210 8.98 8.86 -14.60
N GLY A 211 7.97 8.51 -13.79
CA GLY A 211 7.87 8.93 -12.39
C GLY A 211 8.95 8.31 -11.51
N ALA A 212 9.20 7.01 -11.66
CA ALA A 212 10.26 6.30 -10.96
C ALA A 212 11.64 6.91 -11.25
N GLU A 213 11.92 7.21 -12.52
CA GLU A 213 13.15 7.90 -12.93
C GLU A 213 13.28 9.29 -12.29
N ARG A 214 12.20 10.09 -12.30
CA ARG A 214 12.18 11.40 -11.63
C ARG A 214 12.40 11.28 -10.12
N ALA A 215 11.77 10.32 -9.46
CA ALA A 215 11.87 10.12 -8.02
C ALA A 215 13.33 9.92 -7.57
N VAL A 216 14.08 9.06 -8.26
CA VAL A 216 15.49 8.80 -7.96
C VAL A 216 16.37 10.00 -8.29
N ARG A 217 16.15 10.67 -9.44
CA ARG A 217 16.90 11.88 -9.81
C ARG A 217 16.72 13.00 -8.77
N ARG A 218 15.47 13.27 -8.37
CA ARG A 218 15.17 14.24 -7.30
C ARG A 218 15.80 13.79 -5.99
N ALA A 219 15.71 12.50 -5.65
CA ALA A 219 16.24 12.00 -4.40
C ALA A 219 17.77 12.11 -4.29
N ALA A 220 18.49 12.19 -5.39
CA ALA A 220 19.93 12.46 -5.39
C ALA A 220 20.30 13.88 -4.91
N GLY A 221 19.40 14.87 -5.06
CA GLY A 221 19.66 16.27 -4.74
C GLY A 221 18.72 16.91 -3.71
N GLU A 222 17.56 16.30 -3.44
CA GLU A 222 16.51 16.86 -2.58
C GLU A 222 16.28 15.99 -1.32
N PRO A 223 16.23 16.60 -0.12
CA PRO A 223 15.96 15.89 1.14
C PRO A 223 14.44 15.77 1.38
N PHE A 224 13.78 14.83 0.69
CA PHE A 224 12.35 14.56 0.83
C PHE A 224 12.08 13.07 1.15
N GLY A 225 10.83 12.73 1.48
CA GLY A 225 10.43 11.34 1.65
C GLY A 225 10.54 10.79 3.07
N ILE A 226 10.79 11.65 4.07
CA ILE A 226 10.76 11.30 5.49
C ILE A 226 9.55 11.98 6.13
N ILE A 227 8.70 11.19 6.78
CA ILE A 227 7.58 11.68 7.60
C ILE A 227 8.16 12.21 8.92
N PRO A 228 7.89 13.46 9.33
CA PRO A 228 8.31 13.97 10.63
C PRO A 228 7.56 13.28 11.77
N LEU A 229 8.16 12.26 12.37
CA LEU A 229 7.56 11.49 13.45
C LEU A 229 7.76 12.19 14.81
N LYS A 230 6.68 12.30 15.59
CA LYS A 230 6.68 12.95 16.91
C LYS A 230 6.22 11.98 18.00
N PRO A 231 7.12 11.34 18.76
CA PRO A 231 6.73 10.53 19.91
C PRO A 231 6.11 11.38 21.04
N PRO A 232 5.34 10.79 21.96
CA PRO A 232 4.95 9.37 22.00
C PRO A 232 4.01 9.00 20.85
N PHE A 233 3.94 7.70 20.53
CA PHE A 233 3.03 7.21 19.49
C PHE A 233 1.83 6.53 20.12
N GLU A 234 0.64 6.91 19.67
CA GLU A 234 -0.63 6.29 20.00
C GLU A 234 -1.27 5.83 18.68
N MET A 235 -1.73 4.57 18.65
CA MET A 235 -2.50 4.03 17.55
C MET A 235 -3.92 3.69 18.01
N ILE A 236 -4.90 4.13 17.24
CA ILE A 236 -6.31 3.75 17.42
C ILE A 236 -6.76 3.02 16.16
N LYS A 237 -7.33 1.83 16.35
CA LYS A 237 -7.90 1.01 15.28
C LYS A 237 -9.38 0.83 15.50
N HIS A 238 -10.20 1.51 14.69
CA HIS A 238 -11.63 1.30 14.64
C HIS A 238 -11.98 0.21 13.63
N TYR A 239 -12.88 -0.69 14.01
CA TYR A 239 -13.41 -1.76 13.18
C TYR A 239 -14.92 -1.58 13.03
N ARG A 240 -15.41 -1.76 11.81
CA ARG A 240 -16.85 -1.76 11.51
C ARG A 240 -17.45 -3.14 11.86
N PRO A 241 -18.77 -3.24 12.06
CA PRO A 241 -19.43 -4.52 12.26
C PRO A 241 -19.09 -5.49 11.12
N ASN A 242 -18.85 -6.76 11.47
CA ASN A 242 -18.53 -7.81 10.50
C ASN A 242 -19.19 -9.14 10.88
N GLY A 243 -20.34 -9.41 10.25
CA GLY A 243 -21.17 -10.56 10.58
C GLY A 243 -21.67 -10.49 12.02
N ALA A 244 -21.31 -11.49 12.83
CA ALA A 244 -21.67 -11.52 14.25
C ALA A 244 -20.74 -10.70 15.15
N ASN A 245 -19.63 -10.17 14.62
CA ASN A 245 -18.70 -9.36 15.40
C ASN A 245 -19.18 -7.90 15.41
N PRO A 246 -19.41 -7.30 16.59
CA PRO A 246 -19.79 -5.90 16.69
C PRO A 246 -18.62 -4.97 16.32
N ALA A 247 -18.95 -3.70 16.07
CA ALA A 247 -17.93 -2.65 15.96
C ALA A 247 -17.04 -2.65 17.22
N THR A 248 -15.73 -2.55 17.02
CA THR A 248 -14.74 -2.66 18.10
C THR A 248 -13.65 -1.61 17.89
N THR A 249 -13.02 -1.18 18.98
CA THR A 249 -11.85 -0.30 18.95
C THR A 249 -10.70 -0.97 19.68
N LEU A 250 -9.52 -0.97 19.07
CA LEU A 250 -8.26 -1.32 19.75
C LEU A 250 -7.41 -0.06 19.86
N THR A 251 -6.71 0.07 20.98
CA THR A 251 -5.72 1.13 21.20
C THR A 251 -4.39 0.52 21.59
N GLY A 252 -3.32 1.21 21.25
CA GLY A 252 -1.97 0.84 21.65
C GLY A 252 -1.08 2.08 21.67
N SER A 253 -0.02 2.04 22.45
CA SER A 253 0.95 3.13 22.49
C SER A 253 2.37 2.59 22.64
N HIS A 254 3.33 3.40 22.18
CA HIS A 254 4.75 3.14 22.42
C HIS A 254 5.46 4.49 22.59
N PRO A 255 6.37 4.61 23.58
CA PRO A 255 6.97 5.90 23.91
C PRO A 255 7.86 6.47 22.80
N THR A 256 8.44 5.64 21.93
CA THR A 256 9.51 6.07 21.02
C THR A 256 9.58 5.41 19.64
N SER A 257 8.72 4.41 19.34
CA SER A 257 8.90 3.57 18.14
C SER A 257 7.54 3.15 17.58
N ILE A 258 7.32 3.46 16.30
CA ILE A 258 6.16 3.04 15.52
C ILE A 258 6.28 1.55 15.18
N ILE A 259 7.48 1.08 14.85
CA ILE A 259 7.71 -0.35 14.57
C ILE A 259 7.32 -1.20 15.78
N ALA A 260 7.76 -0.81 16.99
CA ALA A 260 7.41 -1.52 18.21
C ALA A 260 5.89 -1.43 18.52
N LEU A 261 5.28 -0.26 18.30
CA LEU A 261 3.83 -0.07 18.42
C LEU A 261 3.06 -1.03 17.51
N LEU A 262 3.39 -1.07 16.21
CA LEU A 262 2.72 -1.91 15.22
C LEU A 262 2.92 -3.41 15.46
N LYS A 263 4.04 -3.81 16.05
CA LYS A 263 4.28 -5.21 16.49
C LYS A 263 3.46 -5.58 17.73
N ALA A 264 3.24 -4.63 18.64
CA ALA A 264 2.59 -4.89 19.93
C ALA A 264 1.05 -4.90 19.82
N ILE A 265 0.47 -4.01 19.01
CA ILE A 265 -0.99 -3.93 18.86
C ILE A 265 -1.51 -5.07 17.96
N PRO A 266 -2.52 -5.85 18.39
CA PRO A 266 -3.09 -6.91 17.56
C PRO A 266 -3.57 -6.40 16.19
N ILE A 267 -3.43 -7.24 15.16
CA ILE A 267 -3.85 -6.91 13.79
C ILE A 267 -5.38 -6.85 13.67
N ASP A 268 -6.07 -7.75 14.37
CA ASP A 268 -7.52 -7.89 14.41
C ASP A 268 -8.00 -8.08 15.87
N PRO A 269 -9.24 -7.68 16.21
CA PRO A 269 -9.82 -7.91 17.52
C PRO A 269 -10.14 -9.41 17.73
N PRO A 270 -10.32 -9.85 18.99
CA PRO A 270 -10.83 -11.19 19.29
C PRO A 270 -12.16 -11.43 18.56
N ARG A 271 -12.29 -12.59 17.91
CA ARG A 271 -13.56 -12.97 17.26
C ARG A 271 -14.55 -13.46 18.31
N VAL A 272 -15.82 -13.14 18.13
CA VAL A 272 -16.89 -13.79 18.88
C VAL A 272 -16.98 -15.23 18.40
N ASP A 273 -16.59 -16.19 19.25
CA ASP A 273 -16.77 -17.60 18.95
C ASP A 273 -18.26 -17.87 18.77
N LYS A 274 -18.65 -18.21 17.54
CA LYS A 274 -19.89 -18.94 17.34
C LYS A 274 -19.62 -20.33 17.87
N GLY A 275 -19.95 -20.57 19.15
CA GLY A 275 -19.96 -21.91 19.71
C GLY A 275 -20.59 -22.85 18.70
N LYS A 276 -19.87 -23.91 18.33
CA LYS A 276 -20.41 -24.98 17.49
C LYS A 276 -21.64 -25.53 18.23
N SER A 277 -22.83 -25.11 17.81
CA SER A 277 -24.09 -25.77 18.14
C SER A 277 -24.27 -26.96 17.21
#